data_AF-A0A976KNM3-F1
#
_entry.id   AF-A0A976KNM3-F1
#
_cell.length_a   1.000
_cell.length_b   1.000
_cell.length_c   1.000
_cell.angle_alpha   90.00
_cell.angle_beta   90.00
_cell.angle_gamma   90.00
#
_symmetry.space_group_name_H-M   'P 1'
#
loop_
_entity.id
_entity.type
_entity.pdbx_description
1 polymer ?
#
loop_
_entity_poly.entity_id
_entity_poly.type
_entity_poly.pdbx_seq_one_letter_code
_entity_poly.pdbx_strand_id
1 'polypeptide(L)'
;MKNMTNNQDSKYQSYLKRAWAVYTLITIALIVVLVLFVAQDNEERFFFTIMPAAAAYVFRPTDRYLGKLIFRFTGVAQPSENE
;
A
#
# COMPACT_ATOMS: atom_id res chain seq x y z
N MET A 1 13.56 -5.27 -28.87
CA MET A 1 13.23 -5.95 -27.60
C MET A 1 13.51 -5.10 -26.35
N LYS A 2 14.68 -4.46 -26.21
CA LYS A 2 15.04 -3.59 -25.05
C LYS A 2 14.04 -2.47 -24.71
N ASN A 3 13.35 -1.92 -25.70
CA ASN A 3 12.40 -0.82 -25.49
C ASN A 3 11.05 -1.28 -24.92
N MET A 4 10.61 -2.51 -25.23
CA MET A 4 9.34 -3.05 -24.75
C MET A 4 9.42 -3.45 -23.27
N THR A 5 10.54 -4.03 -22.84
CA THR A 5 10.78 -4.41 -21.44
C THR A 5 10.84 -3.18 -20.55
N ASN A 6 11.62 -2.16 -20.94
CA ASN A 6 11.74 -0.89 -20.20
C ASN A 6 10.37 -0.17 -20.03
N ASN A 7 9.50 -0.28 -21.04
CA ASN A 7 8.14 0.28 -20.96
C ASN A 7 7.23 -0.50 -20.01
N GLN A 8 7.38 -1.83 -19.91
CA GLN A 8 6.61 -2.62 -18.94
C GLN A 8 7.11 -2.40 -17.51
N ASP A 9 8.43 -2.32 -17.30
CA ASP A 9 9.04 -2.09 -15.99
C ASP A 9 8.62 -0.73 -15.41
N SER A 10 8.67 0.33 -16.24
CA SER A 10 8.24 1.67 -15.82
C SER A 10 6.74 1.73 -15.49
N LYS A 11 5.89 1.01 -16.24
CA LYS A 11 4.46 0.90 -15.93
C LYS A 11 4.21 0.15 -14.63
N TYR A 12 4.87 -0.99 -14.42
CA TYR A 12 4.76 -1.75 -13.18
C TYR A 12 5.16 -0.91 -11.97
N GLN A 13 6.29 -0.20 -12.04
CA GLN A 13 6.75 0.70 -10.99
C GLN A 13 5.75 1.84 -10.70
N SER A 14 5.12 2.38 -11.74
CA SER A 14 4.06 3.38 -11.58
C SER A 14 2.85 2.81 -10.83
N TYR A 15 2.39 1.61 -11.19
CA TYR A 15 1.29 0.95 -10.50
C TYR A 15 1.64 0.54 -9.08
N LEU A 16 2.86 0.12 -8.81
CA LEU A 16 3.34 -0.19 -7.47
C LEU A 16 3.29 1.05 -6.56
N LYS A 17 3.78 2.19 -7.05
CA LYS A 17 3.69 3.47 -6.32
C LYS A 17 2.23 3.85 -6.03
N ARG A 18 1.33 3.68 -7.01
CA ARG A 18 -0.11 3.95 -6.83
C ARG A 18 -0.75 3.00 -5.82
N ALA A 19 -0.42 1.71 -5.86
CA ALA A 19 -0.93 0.71 -4.92
C ALA A 19 -0.51 1.05 -3.47
N TRP A 20 0.75 1.45 -3.28
CA TRP A 20 1.23 1.96 -1.99
C TRP A 20 0.51 3.23 -1.54
N ALA A 21 0.29 4.19 -2.45
CA ALA A 21 -0.46 5.40 -2.12
C ALA A 21 -1.89 5.09 -1.67
N VAL A 22 -2.58 4.16 -2.35
CA VAL A 22 -3.93 3.71 -1.97
C VAL A 22 -3.92 3.02 -0.60
N TYR A 23 -2.96 2.13 -0.34
CA TYR A 23 -2.79 1.48 0.96
C TYR A 23 -2.63 2.50 2.10
N THR A 24 -1.77 3.50 1.90
CA THR A 24 -1.54 4.57 2.87
C THR A 24 -2.80 5.41 3.10
N LEU A 25 -3.53 5.77 2.04
CA LEU A 25 -4.77 6.53 2.16
C LEU A 25 -5.85 5.78 2.94
N ILE A 26 -6.03 4.48 2.67
CA ILE A 26 -6.96 3.63 3.42
C ILE A 26 -6.55 3.56 4.90
N THR A 27 -5.26 3.41 5.17
CA THR A 27 -4.72 3.36 6.54
C THR A 27 -5.02 4.66 7.30
N ILE A 28 -4.79 5.82 6.67
CA ILE A 28 -5.10 7.13 7.27
C ILE A 28 -6.61 7.26 7.50
N ALA A 29 -7.44 6.88 6.53
CA ALA A 29 -8.88 6.94 6.67
C ALA A 29 -9.36 6.07 7.85
N LEU A 30 -8.82 4.86 8.02
CA LEU A 30 -9.11 3.99 9.15
C LEU A 30 -8.69 4.63 10.48
N ILE A 31 -7.50 5.21 10.57
CA ILE A 31 -7.05 5.94 11.77
C ILE A 31 -8.01 7.07 12.12
N VAL A 32 -8.39 7.89 11.13
CA VAL A 32 -9.34 9.00 11.33
C VAL A 32 -10.68 8.49 11.84
N VAL A 33 -11.20 7.39 11.29
CA VAL A 33 -12.45 6.80 11.76
C VAL A 33 -12.33 6.32 13.21
N LEU A 34 -11.24 5.62 13.55
CA LEU A 34 -11.02 5.15 14.92
C LEU A 34 -10.89 6.31 15.91
N VAL A 35 -10.16 7.36 15.56
CA VAL A 35 -9.94 8.52 16.43
C VAL A 35 -11.21 9.36 16.62
N LEU A 36 -12.02 9.53 15.57
CA LEU A 36 -13.21 10.40 15.64
C LEU A 36 -14.45 9.70 16.19
N PHE A 37 -14.63 8.40 15.93
CA PHE A 37 -15.87 7.68 16.25
C PHE A 37 -15.70 6.64 17.36
N VAL A 38 -14.49 6.12 17.61
CA VAL A 38 -14.26 5.05 18.59
C VAL A 38 -13.61 5.59 19.86
N ALA A 39 -12.60 6.45 19.74
CA ALA A 39 -11.89 7.00 20.88
C ALA A 39 -12.78 7.97 21.69
N GLN A 40 -12.98 7.66 22.98
CA GLN A 40 -13.83 8.45 23.87
C GLN A 40 -13.03 9.58 24.54
N ASP A 41 -11.82 9.26 25.02
CA ASP A 41 -10.97 10.19 25.77
C ASP A 41 -9.69 10.59 25.01
N ASN A 42 -9.02 11.65 25.48
CA ASN A 42 -7.79 12.16 24.84
C ASN A 42 -6.65 11.14 24.82
N GLU A 43 -6.53 10.31 25.86
CA GLU A 43 -5.52 9.26 25.92
C GLU A 43 -5.79 8.19 24.85
N GLU A 44 -7.04 7.76 24.69
CA GLU A 44 -7.43 6.81 23.64
C GLU A 44 -7.19 7.39 22.24
N ARG A 45 -7.49 8.67 22.00
CA ARG A 45 -7.22 9.32 20.70
C ARG A 45 -5.74 9.29 20.34
N PHE A 46 -4.86 9.46 21.34
CA PHE A 46 -3.42 9.31 21.14
C PHE A 46 -3.07 7.87 20.74
N PHE A 47 -3.55 6.87 21.49
CA PHE A 47 -3.30 5.46 21.19
C PHE A 47 -3.85 5.03 19.83
N PHE A 48 -5.08 5.42 19.49
CA PHE A 48 -5.69 5.14 18.18
C PHE A 48 -5.01 5.85 17.02
N THR A 49 -4.17 6.85 17.27
CA THR A 49 -3.34 7.44 16.22
C THR A 49 -2.06 6.61 15.99
N ILE A 50 -1.36 6.23 17.06
CA ILE A 50 -0.04 5.59 16.96
C ILE A 50 -0.10 4.07 16.75
N MET A 51 -1.01 3.37 17.43
CA MET A 51 -1.08 1.89 17.35
C MET A 51 -1.50 1.41 15.97
N PRO A 52 -2.56 1.95 15.33
CA PRO A 52 -2.93 1.48 14.00
C PRO A 52 -1.89 1.85 12.95
N ALA A 53 -1.19 2.99 13.10
CA ALA A 53 -0.05 3.33 12.24
C ALA A 53 1.10 2.32 12.38
N ALA A 54 1.46 1.94 13.62
CA ALA A 54 2.46 0.90 13.88
C ALA A 54 2.01 -0.47 13.34
N ALA A 55 0.75 -0.85 13.56
CA ALA A 55 0.18 -2.07 13.02
C ALA A 55 0.21 -2.09 11.49
N ALA A 56 -0.14 -0.99 10.82
CA ALA A 56 -0.07 -0.88 9.37
C ALA A 56 1.38 -0.97 8.83
N TYR A 57 2.38 -0.61 9.62
CA TYR A 57 3.78 -0.83 9.25
C TYR A 57 4.19 -2.30 9.40
N VAL A 58 3.80 -2.95 10.49
CA VAL A 58 4.11 -4.37 10.76
C VAL A 58 3.38 -5.28 9.78
N PHE A 59 2.10 -5.03 9.53
CA PHE A 59 1.24 -5.78 8.61
C PHE A 59 1.28 -5.21 7.18
N ARG A 60 2.31 -4.44 6.84
CA ARG A 60 2.43 -3.88 5.49
C ARG A 60 2.41 -5.01 4.45
N PRO A 61 1.67 -4.83 3.35
CA PRO A 61 1.61 -5.83 2.30
C PRO A 61 2.98 -6.02 1.67
N THR A 62 3.32 -7.27 1.34
CA THR A 62 4.56 -7.58 0.64
C THR A 62 4.47 -7.15 -0.82
N ASP A 63 5.59 -6.79 -1.43
CA ASP A 63 5.64 -6.42 -2.85
C ASP A 63 5.14 -7.53 -3.76
N ARG A 64 5.32 -8.80 -3.37
CA ARG A 64 4.77 -9.97 -4.06
C ARG A 64 3.23 -9.98 -4.05
N TYR A 65 2.63 -9.64 -2.91
CA TYR A 65 1.17 -9.54 -2.80
C TYR A 65 0.63 -8.37 -3.62
N LEU A 66 1.26 -7.20 -3.52
CA LEU A 66 0.91 -6.03 -4.33
C LEU A 66 1.09 -6.31 -5.82
N GLY A 67 2.17 -6.96 -6.24
CA GLY A 67 2.41 -7.38 -7.62
C GLY A 67 1.31 -8.29 -8.16
N LYS A 68 0.81 -9.23 -7.35
CA LYS A 68 -0.33 -10.08 -7.71
C LYS A 68 -1.62 -9.27 -7.91
N LEU A 69 -1.87 -8.27 -7.07
CA LEU A 69 -3.01 -7.37 -7.23
C LEU A 69 -2.87 -6.48 -8.46
N ILE A 70 -1.69 -5.90 -8.69
CA ILE A 70 -1.39 -5.09 -9.88
C ILE A 70 -1.62 -5.91 -11.14
N PHE A 71 -1.09 -7.12 -11.20
CA PHE A 71 -1.30 -8.01 -12.34
C PHE A 71 -2.79 -8.32 -12.53
N ARG A 72 -3.52 -8.63 -11.45
CA ARG A 72 -4.96 -8.94 -11.51
C ARG A 72 -5.80 -7.76 -12.04
N PHE A 73 -5.47 -6.53 -11.66
CA PHE A 73 -6.28 -5.35 -12.00
C PHE A 73 -5.80 -4.60 -13.26
N THR A 74 -4.53 -4.76 -13.65
CA THR A 74 -3.94 -3.99 -14.77
C THR A 74 -3.39 -4.88 -15.88
N GLY A 75 -3.24 -6.19 -15.66
CA GLY A 75 -2.61 -7.13 -16.59
C GLY A 75 -1.09 -6.97 -16.70
N VAL A 76 -0.47 -6.02 -15.98
CA VAL A 76 0.98 -5.80 -16.00
C VAL A 76 1.66 -6.75 -15.04
N ALA A 77 2.51 -7.63 -15.57
CA ALA A 77 3.30 -8.56 -14.77
C ALA A 77 4.42 -7.83 -14.03
N GLN A 78 4.79 -8.36 -12.87
CA GLN A 78 6.03 -7.98 -12.21
C GLN A 78 7.20 -8.32 -13.15
N PRO A 79 8.19 -7.42 -13.32
CA PRO A 79 9.41 -7.72 -14.06
C PRO A 79 10.00 -9.04 -13.52
N SER A 80 10.40 -9.96 -14.40
CA SER A 80 11.25 -11.05 -13.95
C SER A 80 12.51 -10.43 -13.39
N GLU A 81 12.80 -10.71 -12.13
CA GLU A 81 14.10 -10.43 -11.55
C GLU A 81 15.08 -11.30 -12.35
N ASN A 82 15.65 -10.70 -13.39
CA ASN A 82 16.82 -11.26 -14.04
C ASN A 82 17.93 -11.07 -13.01
N GLU A 83 18.23 -12.13 -12.25
CA GLU A 83 19.56 -12.31 -11.66
C GLU A 83 20.64 -12.17 -12.74
#